data_AF-A0A6G3MFW9-F1
#
_entry.id   AF-A0A6G3MFW9-F1
#
_cell.length_a   1.000
_cell.length_b   1.000
_cell.length_c   1.000
_cell.angle_alpha   90.00
_cell.angle_beta   90.00
_cell.angle_gamma   90.00
#
_symmetry.space_group_name_H-M   'P 1'
#
loop_
_entity.id
_entity.type
_entity.pdbx_description
1 polymer ?
#
loop_
_entity_poly.entity_id
_entity_poly.type
_entity_poly.pdbx_seq_one_letter_code
_entity_poly.pdbx_strand_id
1 'polypeptide(L)'
;MVSIVLLLFESLPSKVEKIYKPFFQIGINLGILLIGGVSLYRIANEHWNLVHIVTLFLSLLLIIVLIFHPESPKYIFSRTRDSAKTESVFKKLRGKYYSQAEVELCKKSIIESSEVKQMSMGEFIKTRKFRLAIVSLIVLHLGQQLCGINAIMAFAPEVLKESGFESPDVAGALIVSIGLGGSIIFAPIVGNLRRKI
;
A
#
# COMPACT_ATOMS: atom_id res chain seq x y z
N MET A 1 -3.00 -7.03 -15.44
CA MET A 1 -2.38 -5.76 -15.02
C MET A 1 -2.01 -5.94 -13.56
N VAL A 2 -0.71 -6.00 -13.23
CA VAL A 2 -0.26 -6.14 -11.83
C VAL A 2 -0.49 -4.79 -11.16
N SER A 3 -1.27 -4.73 -10.09
CA SER A 3 -1.45 -3.50 -9.31
C SER A 3 -0.09 -3.03 -8.79
N ILE A 4 0.16 -1.71 -8.75
CA ILE A 4 1.42 -1.12 -8.27
C ILE A 4 1.82 -1.67 -6.89
N VAL A 5 0.84 -1.87 -6.02
CA VAL A 5 1.03 -2.45 -4.67
C VAL A 5 1.58 -3.88 -4.75
N LEU A 6 1.06 -4.69 -5.67
CA LEU A 6 1.53 -6.06 -5.88
C LEU A 6 2.94 -6.06 -6.48
N LEU A 7 3.22 -5.19 -7.45
CA LEU A 7 4.57 -5.02 -8.01
C LEU A 7 5.58 -4.67 -6.91
N LEU A 8 5.25 -3.70 -6.04
CA LEU A 8 6.11 -3.32 -4.92
C LEU A 8 6.40 -4.52 -4.00
N PHE A 9 5.37 -5.27 -3.60
CA PHE A 9 5.57 -6.43 -2.71
C PHE A 9 6.30 -7.59 -3.38
N GLU A 10 6.11 -7.82 -4.68
CA GLU A 10 6.82 -8.86 -5.42
C GLU A 10 8.29 -8.49 -5.70
N SER A 11 8.60 -7.20 -5.79
CA SER A 11 9.97 -6.71 -5.95
C SER A 11 10.75 -6.69 -4.63
N LEU A 12 10.09 -6.71 -3.47
CA LEU A 12 10.75 -6.74 -2.16
C LEU A 12 11.35 -8.13 -1.84
N PRO A 13 12.53 -8.19 -1.19
CA PRO A 13 13.04 -9.45 -0.67
C PRO A 13 12.14 -10.01 0.43
N SER A 14 11.92 -11.33 0.44
CA SER A 14 11.03 -11.98 1.42
C SER A 14 11.44 -11.76 2.88
N LYS A 15 12.74 -11.52 3.14
CA LYS A 15 13.28 -11.23 4.48
C LYS A 15 12.81 -9.88 5.03
N VAL A 16 12.61 -8.90 4.15
CA VAL A 16 12.27 -7.52 4.56
C VAL A 16 10.80 -7.19 4.33
N GLU A 17 10.07 -7.99 3.55
CA GLU A 17 8.65 -7.77 3.22
C GLU A 17 7.78 -7.44 4.45
N LYS A 18 8.02 -8.10 5.59
CA LYS A 18 7.29 -7.85 6.85
C LYS A 18 7.52 -6.44 7.41
N ILE A 19 8.73 -5.93 7.26
CA ILE A 19 9.13 -4.59 7.72
C ILE A 19 8.59 -3.53 6.77
N TYR A 20 8.59 -3.79 5.46
CA TYR A 20 8.18 -2.82 4.44
C TYR A 20 6.66 -2.71 4.26
N LYS A 21 5.88 -3.74 4.55
CA LYS A 21 4.40 -3.69 4.46
C LYS A 21 3.76 -2.52 5.24
N PRO A 22 4.13 -2.27 6.51
CA PRO A 22 3.66 -1.10 7.25
C PRO A 22 4.01 0.26 6.63
N PHE A 23 5.11 0.38 5.88
CA PHE A 23 5.49 1.65 5.23
C PHE A 23 4.45 2.11 4.21
N PHE A 24 3.67 1.19 3.64
CA PHE A 24 2.58 1.55 2.74
C PHE A 24 1.54 2.44 3.45
N GLN A 25 1.16 2.10 4.69
CA GLN A 25 0.20 2.90 5.46
C GLN A 25 0.79 4.26 5.87
N ILE A 26 2.08 4.28 6.23
CA ILE A 26 2.79 5.53 6.52
C ILE A 26 2.77 6.43 5.28
N GLY A 27 3.02 5.88 4.09
CA GLY A 27 2.96 6.60 2.82
C GLY A 27 1.58 7.16 2.52
N ILE A 28 0.51 6.42 2.77
CA ILE A 28 -0.87 6.91 2.64
C ILE A 28 -1.10 8.13 3.56
N ASN A 29 -0.75 8.01 4.84
CA ASN A 29 -0.97 9.10 5.80
C ASN A 29 -0.11 10.33 5.50
N LEU A 30 1.12 10.12 5.01
CA LEU A 30 1.99 11.20 4.55
C LEU A 30 1.37 11.91 3.34
N GLY A 31 0.82 11.16 2.39
CA GLY A 31 0.10 11.73 1.25
C GLY A 31 -1.11 12.57 1.67
N ILE A 32 -1.92 12.05 2.62
CA ILE A 32 -3.05 12.78 3.19
C ILE A 32 -2.57 14.08 3.86
N LEU A 33 -1.45 14.03 4.61
CA LEU A 33 -0.89 15.21 5.27
C LEU A 33 -0.38 16.25 4.27
N LEU A 34 0.30 15.83 3.19
CA LEU A 34 0.79 16.72 2.15
C LEU A 34 -0.35 17.44 1.44
N ILE A 35 -1.40 16.70 1.04
CA ILE A 35 -2.59 17.28 0.43
C ILE A 35 -3.31 18.18 1.44
N GLY A 36 -3.48 17.71 2.67
CA GLY A 36 -4.08 18.44 3.79
C GLY A 36 -3.42 19.80 4.03
N GLY A 37 -2.09 19.86 3.95
CA GLY A 37 -1.32 21.09 4.07
C GLY A 37 -1.52 22.07 2.92
N VAL A 38 -1.61 21.57 1.68
CA VAL A 38 -1.93 22.41 0.51
C VAL A 38 -3.39 22.87 0.53
N SER A 39 -4.29 22.07 1.10
CA SER A 39 -5.72 22.38 1.23
C SER A 39 -6.07 23.26 2.42
N LEU A 40 -5.09 23.75 3.19
CA LEU A 40 -5.37 24.72 4.27
C LEU A 40 -6.15 25.90 3.69
N TYR A 41 -7.21 26.33 4.39
CA TYR A 41 -8.17 27.35 3.96
C TYR A 41 -7.53 28.60 3.34
N ARG A 42 -6.36 29.02 3.86
CA ARG A 42 -5.60 30.17 3.35
C ARG A 42 -5.06 29.99 1.92
N ILE A 43 -4.68 28.77 1.53
CA ILE A 43 -4.17 28.44 0.20
C ILE A 43 -5.33 28.04 -0.74
N ALA A 44 -6.33 27.32 -0.19
CA ALA A 44 -7.45 26.81 -0.97
C ALA A 44 -8.43 27.90 -1.43
N ASN A 45 -8.70 28.95 -0.64
CA ASN A 45 -9.64 30.01 -1.05
C ASN A 45 -9.13 30.85 -2.23
N GLU A 46 -7.83 31.09 -2.30
CA GLU A 46 -7.25 31.87 -3.39
C GLU A 46 -6.93 30.99 -4.60
N HIS A 47 -6.55 29.72 -4.38
CA HIS A 47 -6.02 28.87 -5.43
C HIS A 47 -6.37 27.37 -5.26
N TRP A 48 -7.65 27.03 -5.11
CA TRP A 48 -8.13 25.64 -4.98
C TRP A 48 -7.57 24.69 -6.07
N ASN A 49 -7.32 25.21 -7.27
CA ASN A 49 -6.70 24.52 -8.39
C ASN A 49 -5.32 23.90 -8.06
N LEU A 50 -4.58 24.48 -7.11
CA LEU A 50 -3.24 24.00 -6.74
C LEU A 50 -3.27 22.57 -6.21
N VAL A 51 -4.32 22.16 -5.50
CA VAL A 51 -4.47 20.79 -5.02
C VAL A 51 -4.49 19.80 -6.19
N HIS A 52 -5.21 20.15 -7.27
CA HIS A 52 -5.25 19.33 -8.48
C HIS A 52 -3.92 19.32 -9.22
N ILE A 53 -3.23 20.47 -9.31
CA ILE A 53 -1.92 20.57 -9.96
C ILE A 53 -0.87 19.72 -9.21
N VAL A 54 -0.83 19.80 -7.89
CA VAL A 54 0.08 18.98 -7.05
C VAL A 54 -0.23 17.49 -7.22
N THR A 55 -1.52 17.12 -7.21
CA THR A 55 -1.94 15.72 -7.41
C THR A 55 -1.54 15.20 -8.81
N LEU A 56 -1.72 16.03 -9.85
CA LEU A 56 -1.31 15.70 -11.21
C LEU A 56 0.22 15.52 -11.29
N PHE A 57 0.98 16.44 -10.68
CA PHE A 57 2.44 16.35 -10.63
C PHE A 57 2.92 15.06 -9.96
N LEU A 58 2.38 14.71 -8.79
CA LEU A 58 2.71 13.46 -8.09
C LEU A 58 2.33 12.22 -8.92
N SER A 59 1.21 12.26 -9.64
CA SER A 59 0.78 11.18 -10.52
C SER A 59 1.72 11.00 -11.72
N LEU A 60 2.14 12.09 -12.35
CA LEU A 60 3.12 12.05 -13.45
C LEU A 60 4.48 11.55 -12.97
N LEU A 61 4.94 12.00 -11.79
CA LEU A 61 6.16 11.50 -11.18
C LEU A 61 6.08 9.99 -10.94
N LEU A 62 4.96 9.48 -10.45
CA LEU A 62 4.73 8.05 -10.25
C LEU A 62 4.79 7.27 -11.58
N ILE A 63 4.20 7.80 -12.65
CA ILE A 63 4.25 7.19 -13.99
C ILE A 63 5.70 7.12 -14.48
N ILE A 64 6.46 8.20 -14.34
CA ILE A 64 7.88 8.25 -14.74
C ILE A 64 8.67 7.19 -13.97
N VAL A 65 8.50 7.11 -12.65
CA VAL A 65 9.16 6.09 -11.82
C VAL A 65 8.79 4.68 -12.27
N LEU A 66 7.52 4.45 -12.62
CA LEU A 66 7.05 3.13 -13.06
C LEU A 66 7.65 2.70 -14.40
N ILE A 67 7.89 3.64 -15.33
CA ILE A 67 8.53 3.36 -16.62
C ILE A 67 9.96 2.82 -16.44
N PHE A 68 10.69 3.34 -15.45
CA PHE A 68 12.05 2.88 -15.14
C PHE A 68 12.09 1.65 -14.24
N HIS A 69 10.99 1.34 -13.55
CA HIS A 69 10.93 0.20 -12.65
C HIS A 69 10.88 -1.11 -13.44
N PRO A 70 11.75 -2.10 -13.14
CA PRO A 70 11.71 -3.38 -13.84
C PRO A 70 10.39 -4.12 -13.57
N GLU A 71 9.96 -4.95 -14.53
CA GLU A 71 8.80 -5.81 -14.35
C GLU A 71 8.97 -6.78 -13.16
N SER A 72 7.85 -7.28 -12.63
CA SER A 72 7.88 -8.27 -11.54
C SER A 72 8.61 -9.55 -11.97
N PRO A 73 9.62 -10.01 -11.20
CA PRO A 73 10.33 -11.24 -11.52
C PRO A 73 9.43 -12.48 -11.43
N LYS A 74 8.43 -12.46 -10.53
CA LYS A 74 7.44 -13.54 -10.40
C LYS A 74 6.53 -13.60 -11.63
N TYR A 75 6.07 -12.44 -12.09
CA TYR A 75 5.23 -12.34 -13.28
C TYR A 75 5.96 -12.85 -14.54
N ILE A 76 7.22 -12.44 -14.73
CA ILE A 76 8.04 -12.90 -15.87
C ILE A 76 8.14 -14.42 -15.86
N PHE A 77 8.60 -15.01 -14.76
CA PHE A 77 8.80 -16.46 -14.71
C PHE A 77 7.49 -17.23 -14.85
N SER A 78 6.40 -16.76 -14.23
CA SER A 78 5.09 -17.39 -14.34
C SER A 78 4.56 -17.42 -15.76
N ARG A 79 4.86 -16.40 -16.59
CA ARG A 79 4.29 -16.28 -17.93
C ARG A 79 5.18 -16.82 -19.03
N THR A 80 6.50 -16.59 -18.96
CA THR A 80 7.42 -16.97 -20.04
C THR A 80 8.27 -18.19 -19.70
N ARG A 81 8.33 -18.62 -18.43
CA ARG A 81 9.24 -19.66 -17.93
C ARG A 81 10.72 -19.41 -18.25
N ASP A 82 11.08 -18.18 -18.61
CA ASP A 82 12.43 -17.77 -18.98
C ASP A 82 13.29 -17.52 -17.74
N SER A 83 14.19 -18.47 -17.45
CA SER A 83 15.08 -18.40 -16.30
C SER A 83 16.14 -17.30 -16.43
N ALA A 84 16.67 -17.06 -17.63
CA ALA A 84 17.73 -16.08 -17.84
C ALA A 84 17.21 -14.66 -17.67
N LYS A 85 16.03 -14.37 -18.24
CA LYS A 85 15.36 -13.07 -18.07
C LYS A 85 14.98 -12.83 -16.61
N THR A 86 14.45 -13.84 -15.92
CA THR A 86 14.13 -13.76 -14.49
C THR A 86 15.36 -13.44 -13.66
N GLU A 87 16.48 -14.12 -13.91
CA GLU A 87 17.74 -13.88 -13.21
C GLU A 87 18.27 -12.46 -13.45
N SER A 88 18.21 -11.97 -14.68
CA SER A 88 18.63 -10.62 -15.03
C SER A 88 17.85 -9.53 -14.28
N VAL A 89 16.54 -9.74 -14.08
CA VAL A 89 15.68 -8.83 -13.34
C VAL A 89 15.97 -8.87 -11.84
N PHE A 90 16.21 -10.05 -11.27
CA PHE A 90 16.67 -10.17 -9.88
C PHE A 90 18.01 -9.47 -9.66
N LYS A 91 18.97 -9.58 -10.60
CA LYS A 91 20.24 -8.86 -10.53
C LYS A 91 20.04 -7.34 -10.56
N LYS A 92 19.14 -6.84 -11.41
CA LYS A 92 18.77 -5.40 -11.45
C LYS A 92 18.12 -4.93 -10.14
N LEU A 93 17.20 -5.73 -9.57
CA LEU A 93 16.47 -5.39 -8.35
C LEU A 93 17.32 -5.47 -7.08
N ARG A 94 18.24 -6.42 -7.00
CA ARG A 94 19.05 -6.69 -5.79
C ARG A 94 20.43 -6.03 -5.84
N GLY A 95 20.97 -5.77 -7.04
CA GLY A 95 22.31 -5.25 -7.23
C GLY A 95 23.34 -6.08 -6.47
N LYS A 96 24.05 -5.44 -5.53
CA LYS A 96 25.10 -6.08 -4.70
C LYS A 96 24.57 -7.16 -3.74
N TYR A 97 23.28 -7.16 -3.43
CA TYR A 97 22.65 -8.14 -2.53
C TYR A 97 22.03 -9.33 -3.28
N TYR A 98 22.39 -9.52 -4.54
CA TYR A 98 21.91 -10.62 -5.36
C TYR A 98 22.22 -11.98 -4.73
N SER A 99 21.25 -12.89 -4.76
CA SER A 99 21.42 -14.26 -4.30
C SER A 99 20.73 -15.23 -5.26
N GLN A 100 21.49 -16.19 -5.80
CA GLN A 100 20.93 -17.26 -6.65
C GLN A 100 19.85 -18.06 -5.91
N ALA A 101 20.01 -18.24 -4.60
CA ALA A 101 19.05 -18.98 -3.78
C ALA A 101 17.66 -18.30 -3.79
N GLU A 102 17.59 -16.97 -3.85
CA GLU A 102 16.31 -16.24 -3.94
C GLU A 102 15.59 -16.50 -5.27
N VAL A 103 16.36 -16.57 -6.36
CA VAL A 103 15.84 -16.89 -7.70
C VAL A 103 15.27 -18.31 -7.72
N GLU A 104 16.02 -19.28 -7.23
CA GLU A 104 15.58 -20.69 -7.21
C GLU A 104 14.36 -20.91 -6.31
N LEU A 105 14.31 -20.26 -5.14
CA LEU A 105 13.13 -20.28 -4.27
C LEU A 105 11.90 -19.69 -4.97
N CYS A 106 12.08 -18.57 -5.68
CA CYS A 106 11.01 -17.94 -6.46
C CYS A 106 10.49 -18.89 -7.55
N LYS A 107 11.37 -19.47 -8.36
CA LYS A 107 11.01 -20.44 -9.41
C LYS A 107 10.25 -21.64 -8.84
N LYS A 108 10.77 -22.23 -7.77
CA LYS A 108 10.14 -23.36 -7.08
C LYS A 108 8.73 -23.01 -6.61
N SER A 109 8.56 -21.87 -5.95
CA SER A 109 7.23 -21.43 -5.46
C SER A 109 6.22 -21.24 -6.59
N ILE A 110 6.66 -20.80 -7.77
CA ILE A 110 5.80 -20.61 -8.92
C ILE A 110 5.42 -21.96 -9.54
N ILE A 111 6.37 -22.90 -9.64
CA ILE A 111 6.10 -24.26 -10.14
C ILE A 111 5.07 -24.95 -9.24
N GLU A 112 5.30 -24.96 -7.93
CA GLU A 112 4.36 -25.51 -6.95
C GLU A 112 2.98 -24.84 -7.04
N SER A 113 2.93 -23.52 -7.21
CA SER A 113 1.66 -22.81 -7.38
C SER A 113 0.94 -23.13 -8.69
N SER A 114 1.68 -23.49 -9.75
CA SER A 114 1.11 -23.83 -11.06
C SER A 114 0.48 -25.23 -11.08
N GLU A 115 0.86 -26.10 -10.15
CA GLU A 115 0.22 -27.41 -9.94
C GLU A 115 -1.11 -27.29 -9.19
N VAL A 116 -1.35 -26.16 -8.50
CA VAL A 116 -2.63 -25.87 -7.86
C VAL A 116 -3.64 -25.44 -8.91
N LYS A 117 -4.75 -26.18 -9.02
CA LYS A 117 -5.85 -25.84 -9.92
C LYS A 117 -6.31 -24.39 -9.66
N GLN A 118 -6.20 -23.54 -10.68
CA GLN A 118 -6.74 -22.18 -10.62
C GLN A 118 -8.24 -22.26 -10.35
N MET A 119 -8.67 -21.58 -9.29
CA MET A 119 -10.04 -21.60 -8.84
C MET A 119 -10.69 -20.28 -9.22
N SER A 120 -11.90 -20.34 -9.78
CA SER A 120 -12.67 -19.14 -10.08
C SER A 120 -13.06 -18.40 -8.80
N MET A 121 -13.36 -17.10 -8.90
CA MET A 121 -13.79 -16.31 -7.73
C MET A 121 -15.06 -16.89 -7.07
N GLY A 122 -15.99 -17.42 -7.88
CA GLY A 122 -17.20 -18.07 -7.39
C GLY A 122 -16.92 -19.37 -6.63
N GLU A 123 -15.98 -20.19 -7.12
CA GLU A 123 -15.55 -21.41 -6.41
C GLU A 123 -14.77 -21.06 -5.13
N PHE A 124 -13.96 -20.00 -5.14
CA PHE A 124 -13.22 -19.52 -3.97
C PHE A 124 -14.15 -19.15 -2.82
N ILE A 125 -15.20 -18.39 -3.11
CA ILE A 125 -16.19 -17.96 -2.11
C ILE A 125 -16.99 -19.14 -1.57
N LYS A 126 -17.34 -20.12 -2.42
CA LYS A 126 -18.13 -21.30 -2.04
C LYS A 126 -17.31 -22.33 -1.25
N THR A 127 -15.99 -22.34 -1.39
CA THR A 127 -15.11 -23.34 -0.78
C THR A 127 -15.10 -23.23 0.75
N ARG A 128 -15.53 -24.31 1.43
CA ARG A 128 -15.66 -24.36 2.91
C ARG A 128 -14.36 -24.01 3.65
N LYS A 129 -13.22 -24.41 3.10
CA LYS A 129 -11.88 -24.15 3.66
C LYS A 129 -11.57 -22.65 3.78
N PHE A 130 -12.09 -21.81 2.88
CA PHE A 130 -11.76 -20.37 2.85
C PHE A 130 -12.81 -19.48 3.52
N ARG A 131 -13.99 -20.01 3.89
CA ARG A 131 -15.08 -19.18 4.44
C ARG A 131 -14.67 -18.37 5.67
N LEU A 132 -13.98 -18.98 6.63
CA LEU A 132 -13.53 -18.26 7.84
C LEU A 132 -12.55 -17.15 7.51
N ALA A 133 -11.61 -17.39 6.58
CA ALA A 133 -10.69 -16.37 6.12
C ALA A 133 -11.42 -15.22 5.40
N ILE A 134 -12.39 -15.55 4.52
CA ILE A 134 -13.20 -14.57 3.80
C ILE A 134 -14.03 -13.73 4.78
N VAL A 135 -14.73 -14.35 5.72
CA VAL A 135 -15.52 -13.66 6.74
C VAL A 135 -14.62 -12.75 7.58
N SER A 136 -13.45 -13.24 7.99
CA SER A 136 -12.48 -12.43 8.75
C SER A 136 -12.00 -11.22 7.96
N LEU A 137 -11.71 -11.38 6.66
CA LEU A 137 -11.33 -10.28 5.79
C LEU A 137 -12.45 -9.25 5.64
N ILE A 138 -13.69 -9.71 5.45
CA ILE A 138 -14.87 -8.82 5.32
C ILE A 138 -15.08 -8.05 6.62
N VAL A 139 -15.12 -8.73 7.76
CA VAL A 139 -15.32 -8.11 9.07
C VAL A 139 -14.20 -7.11 9.38
N LEU A 140 -12.96 -7.45 9.06
CA LEU A 140 -11.82 -6.56 9.25
C LEU A 140 -11.93 -5.29 8.39
N HIS A 141 -12.27 -5.42 7.10
CA HIS A 141 -12.42 -4.27 6.20
C HIS A 141 -13.65 -3.42 6.57
N LEU A 142 -14.76 -4.05 6.94
CA LEU A 142 -15.93 -3.34 7.43
C LEU A 142 -15.62 -2.59 8.72
N GLY A 143 -14.95 -3.23 9.68
CA GLY A 143 -14.52 -2.57 10.92
C GLY A 143 -13.62 -1.37 10.66
N GLN A 144 -12.72 -1.47 9.68
CA GLN A 144 -11.85 -0.36 9.29
C GLN A 144 -12.64 0.81 8.64
N GLN A 145 -13.66 0.53 7.82
CA GLN A 145 -14.43 1.60 7.16
C GLN A 145 -15.52 2.19 8.08
N LEU A 146 -16.16 1.36 8.90
CA LEU A 146 -17.27 1.73 9.77
C LEU A 146 -16.84 2.34 11.11
N CYS A 147 -15.54 2.39 11.42
CA CYS A 147 -15.04 3.11 12.60
C CYS A 147 -15.20 4.64 12.50
N GLY A 148 -15.64 5.16 11.34
CA GLY A 148 -15.96 6.57 11.15
C GLY A 148 -14.76 7.46 10.81
N ILE A 149 -13.57 6.88 10.60
CA ILE A 149 -12.37 7.67 10.31
C ILE A 149 -12.52 8.55 9.07
N ASN A 150 -13.21 8.08 8.03
CA ASN A 150 -13.46 8.87 6.82
C ASN A 150 -14.38 10.08 7.10
N ALA A 151 -15.39 9.90 7.96
CA ALA A 151 -16.29 10.99 8.35
C ALA A 151 -15.54 12.03 9.19
N ILE A 152 -14.70 11.59 10.13
CA ILE A 152 -13.82 12.48 10.90
C ILE A 152 -12.92 13.26 9.94
N MET A 153 -12.27 12.60 8.98
CA MET A 153 -11.36 13.29 8.05
C MET A 153 -12.08 14.30 7.14
N ALA A 154 -13.33 14.02 6.74
CA ALA A 154 -14.10 14.92 5.87
C ALA A 154 -14.66 16.13 6.61
N PHE A 155 -15.18 15.93 7.82
CA PHE A 155 -15.93 16.94 8.57
C PHE A 155 -15.17 17.54 9.76
N ALA A 156 -13.94 17.09 10.04
CA ALA A 156 -13.13 17.62 11.14
C ALA A 156 -13.03 19.17 11.14
N PRO A 157 -12.74 19.84 10.01
CA PRO A 157 -12.66 21.31 10.02
C PRO A 157 -13.98 21.99 10.42
N GLU A 158 -15.11 21.44 9.97
CA GLU A 158 -16.44 21.98 10.27
C GLU A 158 -16.82 21.78 11.74
N VAL A 159 -16.62 20.56 12.26
CA VAL A 159 -16.87 20.23 13.67
C VAL A 159 -15.99 21.06 14.61
N LEU A 160 -14.72 21.27 14.27
CA LEU A 160 -13.80 22.08 15.06
C LEU A 160 -14.18 23.56 15.05
N LYS A 161 -14.67 24.06 13.91
CA LYS A 161 -15.19 25.42 13.79
C LYS A 161 -16.42 25.63 14.66
N GLU A 162 -17.38 24.71 14.62
CA GLU A 162 -18.58 24.75 15.47
C GLU A 162 -18.24 24.64 16.96
N SER A 163 -17.16 23.93 17.29
CA SER A 163 -16.66 23.79 18.67
C SER A 163 -15.90 25.03 19.18
N GLY A 164 -15.76 26.09 18.37
CA GLY A 164 -15.13 27.35 18.78
C GLY A 164 -13.61 27.41 18.63
N PHE A 165 -12.99 26.52 17.85
CA PHE A 165 -11.55 26.63 17.56
C PHE A 165 -11.27 27.82 16.64
N GLU A 166 -10.29 28.65 17.00
CA GLU A 166 -9.89 29.83 16.23
C GLU A 166 -9.25 29.48 14.87
N SER A 167 -8.66 28.30 14.73
CA SER A 167 -7.99 27.84 13.50
C SER A 167 -8.32 26.38 13.17
N PRO A 168 -9.53 26.10 12.65
CA PRO A 168 -10.01 24.74 12.42
C PRO A 168 -9.14 23.92 11.44
N ASP A 169 -8.53 24.57 10.45
CA ASP A 169 -7.67 23.89 9.46
C ASP A 169 -6.37 23.39 10.08
N VAL A 170 -5.77 24.18 10.97
CA VAL A 170 -4.54 23.82 11.69
C VAL A 170 -4.82 22.67 12.65
N ALA A 171 -5.96 22.71 13.34
CA ALA A 171 -6.39 21.64 14.22
C ALA A 171 -6.71 20.35 13.43
N GLY A 172 -7.30 20.45 12.23
CA GLY A 172 -7.47 19.31 11.32
C GLY A 172 -6.14 18.69 10.88
N ALA A 173 -5.15 19.52 10.50
CA ALA A 173 -3.81 19.06 10.14
C ALA A 173 -3.09 18.38 11.32
N LEU A 174 -3.32 18.84 12.55
CA LEU A 174 -2.81 18.20 13.78
C LEU A 174 -3.40 16.79 13.95
N ILE A 175 -4.70 16.60 13.74
CA ILE A 175 -5.36 15.28 13.82
C ILE A 175 -4.71 14.29 12.84
N VAL A 176 -4.48 14.72 11.59
CA VAL A 176 -3.80 13.89 10.58
C VAL A 176 -2.37 13.56 11.00
N SER A 177 -1.66 14.53 11.57
CA SER A 177 -0.28 14.37 12.08
C SER A 177 -0.20 13.37 13.23
N ILE A 178 -1.18 13.36 14.15
CA ILE A 178 -1.29 12.36 15.21
C ILE A 178 -1.49 10.96 14.60
N GLY A 179 -2.34 10.83 13.57
CA GLY A 179 -2.54 9.57 12.84
C GLY A 179 -1.27 9.06 12.14
N LEU A 180 -0.47 9.96 11.56
CA LEU A 180 0.83 9.65 10.99
C LEU A 180 1.80 9.16 12.07
N GLY A 181 1.90 9.88 13.20
CA GLY A 181 2.73 9.50 14.34
C GLY A 181 2.37 8.12 14.89
N GLY A 182 1.07 7.86 15.07
CA GLY A 182 0.58 6.53 15.45
C GLY A 182 1.03 5.45 14.47
N SER A 183 0.90 5.69 13.16
CA SER A 183 1.31 4.71 12.14
C SER A 183 2.80 4.41 12.15
N ILE A 184 3.64 5.41 12.43
CA ILE A 184 5.10 5.23 12.58
C ILE A 184 5.41 4.39 13.83
N ILE A 185 4.74 4.65 14.95
CA ILE A 185 4.93 3.91 16.21
C ILE A 185 4.46 2.46 16.08
N PHE A 186 3.30 2.23 15.44
CA PHE A 186 2.73 0.89 15.30
C PHE A 186 3.40 0.06 14.20
N ALA A 187 4.05 0.67 13.21
CA ALA A 187 4.67 -0.05 12.09
C ALA A 187 5.70 -1.12 12.54
N PRO A 188 6.67 -0.83 13.43
CA PRO A 188 7.59 -1.83 13.96
C PRO A 188 6.90 -2.94 14.76
N ILE A 189 5.86 -2.59 15.53
CA ILE A 189 5.10 -3.53 16.36
C ILE A 189 4.38 -4.53 15.46
N VAL A 190 3.72 -4.04 14.41
CA VAL A 190 3.01 -4.87 13.43
C VAL A 190 3.96 -5.75 12.63
N GLY A 191 5.16 -5.25 12.29
CA GLY A 191 6.17 -6.04 11.58
C GLY A 191 6.69 -7.24 12.39
N ASN A 192 6.73 -7.12 13.72
CA ASN A 192 7.28 -8.12 14.63
C ASN A 192 6.22 -9.06 15.24
N LEU A 193 4.96 -8.62 15.40
CA LEU A 193 3.90 -9.50 15.86
C LEU A 193 3.54 -10.52 14.76
N ARG A 194 3.67 -11.82 15.07
CA ARG A 194 2.97 -12.88 14.32
C ARG A 194 1.48 -12.62 14.45
N ARG A 195 0.87 -11.99 13.43
CA ARG A 195 -0.59 -11.89 13.34
C ARG A 195 -1.16 -13.31 13.38
N LYS A 196 -1.81 -13.67 14.48
CA LYS A 196 -2.73 -14.82 14.54
C LYS A 196 -3.95 -14.41 13.72
N ILE A 197 -3.97 -14.82 12.45
CA ILE A 197 -5.20 -14.98 11.67
C ILE A 197 -5.64 -16.42 11.88
#